data_AF-A0A2G5SPI6-F1
#
_entry.id   AF-A0A2G5SPI6-F1
#
_cell.length_a   1.000
_cell.length_b   1.000
_cell.length_c   1.000
_cell.angle_alpha   90.00
_cell.angle_beta   90.00
_cell.angle_gamma   90.00
#
_symmetry.space_group_name_H-M   'P 1'
#
loop_
_entity.id
_entity.type
_entity.pdbx_description
1 polymer ?
#
loop_
_entity_poly.entity_id
_entity_poly.type
_entity_poly.pdbx_seq_one_letter_code
_entity_poly.pdbx_strand_id
1 'polypeptide(L)'
;MRIGLLLLLTHCTIAAEWHCGSGRVSTAIAWTLSLPATDREYINTCCKAHDEQYDRIQNGTSLLTTQESDLLFSRCLQSSSYRTPIVFLYQIV
;
A
#
# COMPACT_ATOMS: atom_id res chain seq x y z
N MET A 1 -34.32 22.07 -17.50
CA MET A 1 -32.91 21.93 -17.92
C MET A 1 -32.23 20.96 -16.96
N ARG A 2 -32.09 19.68 -17.34
CA ARG A 2 -31.62 18.58 -16.48
C ARG A 2 -30.18 18.15 -16.80
N ILE A 3 -29.31 19.10 -17.17
CA ILE A 3 -27.94 18.80 -17.63
C ILE A 3 -26.91 18.96 -16.50
N GLY A 4 -27.23 19.72 -15.44
CA GLY A 4 -26.31 19.96 -14.31
C GLY A 4 -26.02 18.73 -13.44
N LEU A 5 -26.89 17.72 -13.42
CA LEU A 5 -26.72 16.53 -12.58
C LEU A 5 -25.74 15.50 -13.17
N LEU A 6 -25.52 15.53 -14.50
CA LEU A 6 -24.64 14.58 -15.19
C LEU A 6 -23.14 14.92 -15.05
N LEU A 7 -22.80 16.17 -14.76
CA LEU A 7 -21.42 16.65 -14.62
C LEU A 7 -20.78 16.33 -13.25
N LEU A 8 -21.57 15.94 -12.25
CA LEU A 8 -21.09 15.55 -10.92
C LEU A 8 -20.63 14.09 -10.84
N LEU A 9 -20.95 13.26 -11.85
CA LEU A 9 -20.59 11.84 -11.88
C LEU A 9 -19.26 11.54 -12.59
N THR A 10 -18.63 12.54 -13.23
CA THR A 10 -17.43 12.33 -14.05
C THR A 10 -16.10 12.39 -13.29
N HIS A 11 -16.11 12.66 -11.98
CA HIS A 11 -14.90 12.73 -11.16
C HIS A 11 -14.90 11.72 -10.02
N CYS A 12 -15.50 10.55 -10.24
CA CYS A 12 -15.23 9.39 -9.38
C CYS A 12 -13.82 8.89 -9.70
N THR A 13 -12.80 9.60 -9.21
CA THR A 13 -11.46 9.01 -9.10
C THR A 13 -11.63 7.81 -8.17
N ILE A 14 -11.41 6.61 -8.71
CA ILE A 14 -11.38 5.41 -7.89
C ILE A 14 -10.24 5.64 -6.89
N ALA A 15 -10.59 6.00 -5.65
CA ALA A 15 -9.60 6.10 -4.60
C ALA A 15 -8.92 4.73 -4.51
N ALA A 16 -7.60 4.70 -4.72
CA ALA A 16 -6.84 3.46 -4.65
C ALA A 16 -7.10 2.80 -3.28
N GLU A 17 -7.43 1.51 -3.30
CA GLU A 17 -7.63 0.72 -2.09
C GLU A 17 -6.35 0.73 -1.26
N TRP A 18 -6.46 0.90 0.06
CA TRP A 18 -5.31 0.95 0.96
C TRP A 18 -4.90 -0.47 1.36
N HIS A 19 -3.68 -0.86 1.00
CA HIS A 19 -3.13 -2.22 1.16
C HIS A 19 -2.15 -2.34 2.34
N CYS A 20 -1.63 -1.24 2.90
CA CYS A 20 -0.68 -1.37 4.01
C CYS A 20 -1.37 -1.77 5.31
N GLY A 21 -0.99 -2.93 5.85
CA GLY A 21 -1.25 -3.39 7.22
C GLY A 21 -2.04 -4.70 7.25
N SER A 22 -1.60 -5.66 8.07
CA SER A 22 -2.25 -6.96 8.24
C SER A 22 -3.46 -6.92 9.20
N GLY A 23 -4.66 -6.68 8.66
CA GLY A 23 -5.91 -6.63 9.42
C GLY A 23 -6.25 -5.25 10.02
N ARG A 24 -7.47 -5.09 10.54
CA ARG A 24 -8.08 -3.76 10.83
C ARG A 24 -7.20 -2.79 11.65
N VAL A 25 -6.52 -3.29 12.67
CA VAL A 25 -5.75 -2.45 13.62
C VAL A 25 -4.47 -1.93 12.96
N SER A 26 -3.66 -2.82 12.38
CA SER A 26 -2.43 -2.45 11.71
C SER A 26 -2.70 -1.62 10.46
N THR A 27 -3.78 -1.90 9.72
CA THR A 27 -4.23 -1.07 8.60
C THR A 27 -4.48 0.38 9.04
N ALA A 28 -5.19 0.58 10.15
CA ALA A 28 -5.46 1.92 10.67
C ALA A 28 -4.18 2.66 11.12
N ILE A 29 -3.25 1.94 11.76
CA ILE A 29 -1.94 2.48 12.16
C ILE A 29 -1.13 2.87 10.93
N ALA A 30 -1.00 1.98 9.95
CA ALA A 30 -0.26 2.23 8.70
C ALA A 30 -0.84 3.41 7.91
N TRP A 31 -2.17 3.50 7.83
CA TRP A 31 -2.85 4.64 7.20
C TRP A 31 -2.54 5.95 7.92
N THR A 32 -2.53 5.95 9.25
CA THR A 32 -2.25 7.15 10.06
C THR A 32 -0.80 7.60 9.93
N LEU A 33 0.14 6.65 9.98
CA LEU A 33 1.57 6.94 9.83
C LEU A 33 1.93 7.48 8.44
N SER A 34 1.13 7.16 7.42
CA SER A 34 1.34 7.63 6.06
C SER A 34 0.69 9.00 5.76
N LEU A 35 -0.17 9.55 6.63
CA LEU A 35 -0.75 10.90 6.49
C LEU A 35 0.23 12.00 6.07
N PRO A 36 1.40 12.13 6.71
CA PRO A 36 2.40 13.14 6.34
C PRO A 36 3.23 12.81 5.09
N ALA A 37 3.11 11.61 4.52
CA ALA A 37 3.85 11.24 3.33
C ALA A 37 3.30 11.95 2.10
N THR A 38 4.17 12.56 1.29
CA THR A 38 3.77 13.18 0.02
C THR A 38 3.54 12.16 -1.10
N ASP A 39 4.00 10.92 -0.90
CA ASP A 39 3.99 9.81 -1.86
C ASP A 39 3.25 8.58 -1.32
N ARG A 40 2.13 8.80 -0.63
CA ARG A 40 1.29 7.72 -0.06
C ARG A 40 0.91 6.64 -1.07
N GLU A 41 0.63 7.02 -2.32
CA GLU A 41 0.28 6.09 -3.39
C GLU A 41 1.44 5.13 -3.71
N TYR A 42 2.68 5.64 -3.67
CA TYR A 42 3.87 4.84 -3.84
C TYR A 42 4.05 3.84 -2.69
N ILE A 43 3.92 4.31 -1.44
CA ILE A 43 3.96 3.45 -0.25
C ILE A 43 2.91 2.33 -0.36
N ASN A 44 1.69 2.70 -0.74
CA ASN A 44 0.59 1.75 -0.91
C ASN A 44 0.85 0.71 -2.01
N THR A 45 1.52 1.13 -3.09
CA THR A 45 1.94 0.22 -4.18
C THR A 45 2.97 -0.78 -3.69
N CYS A 46 3.92 -0.36 -2.83
CA CYS A 46 4.87 -1.27 -2.19
C CYS A 46 4.14 -2.33 -1.34
N CYS A 47 3.16 -1.93 -0.54
CA CYS A 47 2.38 -2.85 0.29
C CYS A 47 1.57 -3.83 -0.56
N LYS A 48 0.89 -3.34 -1.59
CA LYS A 48 0.14 -4.20 -2.53
C LYS A 48 1.04 -5.28 -3.15
N ALA A 49 2.23 -4.89 -3.62
CA ALA A 49 3.16 -5.83 -4.21
C ALA A 49 3.67 -6.89 -3.21
N HIS A 50 3.85 -6.50 -1.94
CA HIS A 50 4.25 -7.39 -0.85
C HIS A 50 3.13 -8.38 -0.49
N ASP A 51 1.88 -7.91 -0.34
CA ASP A 51 0.71 -8.78 -0.12
C ASP A 51 0.57 -9.81 -1.24
N GLU A 52 0.63 -9.38 -2.50
CA GLU A 52 0.54 -10.29 -3.65
C GLU A 52 1.70 -11.30 -3.69
N GLN A 53 2.90 -10.92 -3.23
CA GLN A 53 4.01 -11.87 -3.09
C GLN A 53 3.71 -12.90 -2.02
N TYR A 54 3.22 -12.50 -0.85
CA TYR A 54 2.82 -13.41 0.22
C TYR A 54 1.72 -14.37 -0.22
N ASP A 55 0.70 -13.88 -0.94
CA ASP A 55 -0.37 -14.72 -1.49
C ASP A 55 0.20 -15.78 -2.44
N ARG A 56 1.11 -15.42 -3.35
CA ARG A 56 1.74 -16.38 -4.26
C ARG A 56 2.65 -17.37 -3.52
N ILE A 57 3.34 -16.94 -2.47
CA ILE A 57 4.18 -17.81 -1.63
C ILE A 57 3.30 -18.83 -0.88
N GLN A 58 2.22 -18.38 -0.23
CA GLN A 58 1.30 -19.24 0.51
C GLN A 58 0.57 -20.22 -0.42
N ASN A 59 0.24 -19.79 -1.64
CA ASN A 59 -0.37 -20.64 -2.65
C ASN A 59 0.63 -21.55 -3.38
N GLY A 60 1.93 -21.49 -3.06
CA GLY A 60 2.97 -22.30 -3.69
C GLY A 60 3.22 -21.99 -5.17
N THR A 61 2.82 -20.80 -5.64
CA THR A 61 2.98 -20.35 -7.03
C THR A 61 4.17 -19.42 -7.23
N SER A 62 4.90 -19.09 -6.16
CA SER A 62 6.12 -18.28 -6.17
C SER A 62 7.34 -19.11 -5.74
N LEU A 63 8.49 -18.82 -6.36
CA LEU A 63 9.80 -19.30 -5.90
C LEU A 63 10.44 -18.38 -4.86
N LEU A 64 9.87 -17.20 -4.62
CA LEU A 64 10.34 -16.30 -3.57
C LEU A 64 10.13 -16.92 -2.20
N THR A 65 11.09 -16.73 -1.32
CA THR A 65 10.90 -16.90 0.12
C THR A 65 10.21 -15.67 0.71
N THR A 66 9.60 -15.81 1.90
CA THR A 66 9.06 -14.67 2.65
C THR A 66 10.15 -13.65 2.94
N GLN A 67 11.36 -14.11 3.26
CA GLN A 67 12.50 -13.22 3.51
C GLN A 67 12.91 -12.41 2.28
N GLU A 68 12.89 -12.99 1.08
CA GLU A 68 13.14 -12.24 -0.15
C GLU A 68 12.03 -11.24 -0.45
N SER A 69 10.78 -11.60 -0.19
CA SER A 69 9.65 -10.68 -0.30
C SER A 69 9.81 -9.48 0.64
N ASP A 70 10.19 -9.69 1.90
CA ASP A 70 10.43 -8.63 2.87
C ASP A 70 11.61 -7.72 2.47
N LEU A 71 12.67 -8.30 1.91
CA LEU A 71 13.81 -7.54 1.37
C LEU A 71 13.38 -6.66 0.18
N LEU A 72 12.57 -7.19 -0.73
CA LEU A 72 12.03 -6.42 -1.85
C LEU A 72 11.10 -5.30 -1.38
N PHE A 73 10.26 -5.58 -0.38
CA PHE A 73 9.40 -4.57 0.24
C PHE A 73 10.20 -3.44 0.88
N SER A 74 11.23 -3.78 1.67
CA SER A 74 12.14 -2.80 2.26
C SER A 74 12.84 -1.93 1.20
N ARG A 75 13.33 -2.52 0.11
CA ARG A 75 13.93 -1.78 -1.01
C ARG A 75 12.93 -0.88 -1.72
N CYS A 76 11.68 -1.32 -1.87
CA CYS A 76 10.61 -0.50 -2.41
C CYS A 76 10.42 0.74 -1.54
N LEU A 77 10.20 0.55 -0.24
CA LEU A 77 10.00 1.66 0.69
C LEU A 77 11.21 2.62 0.77
N GLN A 78 12.44 2.14 0.59
CA GLN A 78 13.63 3.00 0.56
C GLN A 78 13.60 4.02 -0.58
N SER A 79 12.90 3.74 -1.67
CA SER A 79 12.77 4.66 -2.80
C SER A 79 11.69 5.72 -2.57
N SER A 80 10.94 5.63 -1.48
CA SER A 80 10.01 6.68 -1.06
C SER A 80 10.77 7.94 -0.66
N SER A 81 10.17 9.08 -1.02
CA SER A 81 10.56 10.41 -0.55
C SER A 81 10.33 10.62 0.96
N TYR A 82 9.50 9.78 1.58
CA TYR A 82 9.12 9.84 2.98
C TYR A 82 9.85 8.80 3.84
N ARG A 83 11.19 8.85 3.82
CA ARG A 83 12.08 7.78 4.29
C ARG A 83 12.10 7.55 5.82
N THR A 84 11.72 8.53 6.63
CA THR A 84 12.05 8.57 8.08
C THR A 84 11.08 7.82 9.03
N PRO A 85 9.76 7.69 8.77
CA PRO A 85 8.87 6.86 9.60
C PRO A 85 8.60 5.45 9.02
N ILE A 86 9.19 5.11 7.88
CA ILE A 86 9.03 3.82 7.17
C ILE A 86 9.50 2.60 7.97
N VAL A 87 10.37 2.80 8.97
CA VAL A 87 10.81 1.73 9.89
C VAL A 87 9.63 1.14 10.67
N PHE A 88 8.57 1.91 10.93
CA PHE A 88 7.37 1.41 11.61
C PHE A 88 6.40 0.68 10.68
N LEU A 89 6.34 1.06 9.39
CA LEU A 89 5.52 0.35 8.40
C LEU A 89 5.99 -1.09 8.19
N TYR A 90 7.30 -1.32 8.16
CA TYR A 90 7.87 -2.67 8.07
C TYR A 90 7.51 -3.59 9.26
N GLN A 91 7.16 -3.04 10.42
CA GLN A 91 6.85 -3.83 11.63
C GLN A 91 5.36 -4.18 11.77
N ILE A 92 4.48 -3.58 10.96
CA ILE A 92 3.02 -3.70 11.07
C ILE A 92 2.35 -4.21 9.79
N VAL A 93 3.09 -4.27 8.69
CA VAL A 93 2.67 -4.91 7.43
C VAL A 93 3.15 -6.34 7.45
#